data_AF-X1MTA8-F1
#
_entry.id   AF-X1MTA8-F1
#
_cell.length_a   1.000
_cell.length_b   1.000
_cell.length_c   1.000
_cell.angle_alpha   90.00
_cell.angle_beta   90.00
_cell.angle_gamma   90.00
#
_symmetry.space_group_name_H-M   'P 1'
#
loop_
_entity.id
_entity.type
_entity.pdbx_description
1 polymer ?
#
loop_
_entity_poly.entity_id
_entity_poly.type
_entity_poly.pdbx_seq_one_letter_code
_entity_poly.pdbx_strand_id
1 'polypeptide(L)'
;MSKAMIKEINLRKIKELTNLAERYLGYDSLYVWNVNINGILIQLRTNNSTLDNFWKENWNPAAYDNNLRPHGIIYAITQAPNIESEISYHPETKTGIAFNPENYEAIRNLGLTI
;
A
#
# COMPACT_ATOMS: atom_id res chain seq x y z
N MET A 1 18.36 -11.59 4.75
CA MET A 1 16.89 -11.52 4.86
C MET A 1 16.31 -11.87 3.50
N SER A 2 15.31 -12.75 3.46
CA SER A 2 14.62 -13.12 2.22
C SER A 2 13.82 -11.91 1.71
N LYS A 3 13.97 -11.54 0.44
CA LYS A 3 13.13 -10.51 -0.18
C LYS A 3 11.68 -11.03 -0.17
N ALA A 4 10.75 -10.31 0.47
CA ALA A 4 9.35 -10.68 0.42
C ALA A 4 8.89 -10.73 -1.05
N MET A 5 8.39 -11.88 -1.49
CA MET A 5 7.95 -12.09 -2.88
C MET A 5 6.60 -11.40 -3.08
N ILE A 6 6.53 -10.47 -4.02
CA ILE A 6 5.26 -9.84 -4.43
C ILE A 6 4.53 -10.83 -5.33
N LYS A 7 3.32 -11.24 -4.93
CA LYS A 7 2.49 -12.14 -5.72
C LYS A 7 1.59 -11.34 -6.66
N GLU A 8 1.72 -11.57 -7.96
CA GLU A 8 0.72 -11.08 -8.90
C GLU A 8 -0.57 -11.91 -8.76
N ILE A 9 -1.71 -11.24 -8.63
CA ILE A 9 -3.01 -11.88 -8.40
C ILE A 9 -4.07 -11.34 -9.35
N ASN A 10 -5.10 -12.13 -9.65
CA ASN A 10 -6.17 -11.71 -10.56
C ASN A 10 -7.14 -10.68 -9.95
N LEU A 11 -7.95 -10.06 -10.83
CA LEU A 11 -8.93 -9.04 -10.48
C LEU A 11 -9.92 -9.45 -9.38
N ARG A 12 -10.37 -10.71 -9.37
CA ARG A 12 -11.30 -11.19 -8.33
C ARG A 12 -10.61 -11.17 -6.97
N LYS A 13 -9.41 -11.73 -6.89
CA LYS A 13 -8.68 -11.86 -5.64
C LYS A 13 -8.26 -10.49 -5.09
N ILE A 14 -7.80 -9.56 -5.93
CA ILE A 14 -7.41 -8.23 -5.45
C ILE A 14 -8.62 -7.49 -4.87
N LYS A 15 -9.81 -7.58 -5.49
CA LYS A 15 -11.03 -6.99 -4.95
C LYS A 15 -11.42 -7.57 -3.59
N GLU A 16 -11.33 -8.90 -3.44
CA GLU A 16 -11.57 -9.58 -2.15
C GLU A 16 -10.61 -9.07 -1.07
N LEU A 17 -9.33 -8.97 -1.39
CA LEU A 17 -8.31 -8.48 -0.45
C LEU A 17 -8.44 -6.98 -0.16
N THR A 18 -8.83 -6.14 -1.13
CA THR A 18 -9.08 -4.72 -0.90
C THR A 18 -10.24 -4.54 0.07
N ASN A 19 -11.36 -5.23 -0.16
CA ASN A 19 -12.51 -5.20 0.76
C ASN A 19 -12.14 -5.67 2.17
N LEU A 20 -11.24 -6.65 2.29
CA LEU A 20 -10.73 -7.11 3.58
C LEU A 20 -9.83 -6.06 4.23
N ALA A 21 -8.90 -5.46 3.48
CA ALA A 21 -7.99 -4.44 3.97
C ALA A 21 -8.76 -3.21 4.48
N GLU A 22 -9.80 -2.77 3.78
CA GLU A 22 -10.65 -1.65 4.19
C GLU A 22 -11.34 -1.88 5.54
N ARG A 23 -11.64 -3.13 5.93
CA ARG A 23 -12.20 -3.44 7.26
C ARG A 23 -11.22 -3.18 8.40
N TYR A 24 -9.92 -3.18 8.11
CA TYR A 24 -8.86 -2.87 9.09
C TYR A 24 -8.44 -1.40 9.07
N LEU A 25 -8.92 -0.63 8.09
CA LEU A 25 -8.72 0.81 7.98
C LEU A 25 -9.91 1.53 8.63
N GLY A 26 -9.96 1.52 9.97
CA GLY A 26 -10.94 2.29 10.72
C GLY A 26 -10.75 3.81 10.58
N TYR A 27 -11.80 4.59 10.86
CA TYR A 27 -11.77 6.06 10.75
C TYR A 27 -10.63 6.70 11.55
N ASP A 28 -10.40 6.24 12.78
CA ASP A 28 -9.37 6.79 13.68
C ASP A 28 -7.96 6.22 13.42
N SER A 29 -7.84 5.22 12.54
CA SER A 29 -6.58 4.52 12.27
C SER A 29 -6.06 4.77 10.86
N LEU A 30 -6.83 5.41 9.99
CA LEU A 30 -6.50 5.57 8.59
C LEU A 30 -5.51 6.72 8.35
N TYR A 31 -4.29 6.37 7.95
CA TYR A 31 -3.32 7.28 7.38
C TYR A 31 -3.34 7.18 5.85
N VAL A 32 -3.45 8.33 5.17
CA VAL A 32 -3.46 8.43 3.71
C VAL A 32 -2.42 9.45 3.26
N TRP A 33 -1.51 9.04 2.37
CA TRP A 33 -0.51 9.94 1.81
C TRP A 33 -0.17 9.62 0.35
N ASN A 34 -0.13 10.66 -0.47
CA ASN A 34 0.23 10.57 -1.88
C ASN A 34 1.69 10.96 -2.09
N VAL A 35 2.42 10.16 -2.86
CA VAL A 35 3.80 10.44 -3.25
C VAL A 35 3.95 10.36 -4.76
N ASN A 36 4.97 11.03 -5.29
CA ASN A 36 5.37 10.93 -6.68
C ASN A 36 6.59 10.02 -6.81
N ILE A 37 6.43 8.88 -7.49
CA ILE A 37 7.51 7.96 -7.84
C ILE A 37 7.64 7.99 -9.37
N ASN A 38 8.70 8.64 -9.89
CA ASN A 38 8.98 8.73 -11.33
C ASN A 38 7.81 9.25 -12.19
N GLY A 39 7.04 10.22 -11.68
CA GLY A 39 5.86 10.76 -12.35
C GLY A 39 4.56 10.00 -12.08
N ILE A 40 4.63 8.86 -11.38
CA ILE A 40 3.47 8.07 -10.98
C ILE A 40 3.05 8.47 -9.56
N LEU A 41 1.83 9.00 -9.43
CA LEU A 41 1.19 9.28 -8.15
C LEU A 41 0.71 7.97 -7.51
N ILE A 42 1.32 7.61 -6.38
CA ILE A 42 0.96 6.42 -5.62
C ILE A 42 0.44 6.86 -4.25
N GLN A 43 -0.74 6.35 -3.89
CA GLN A 43 -1.35 6.59 -2.59
C GLN A 43 -1.07 5.41 -1.66
N LEU A 44 -0.48 5.68 -0.49
CA LEU A 44 -0.47 4.73 0.61
C LEU A 44 -1.73 4.93 1.46
N ARG A 45 -2.36 3.83 1.85
CA ARG A 45 -3.40 3.75 2.88
C ARG A 45 -2.95 2.74 3.92
N THR A 46 -2.82 3.15 5.18
CA THR A 46 -2.32 2.26 6.24
C THR A 46 -3.00 2.52 7.57
N ASN A 47 -3.04 1.48 8.43
CA ASN A 47 -3.46 1.58 9.83
C ASN A 47 -2.29 1.86 10.79
N ASN A 48 -1.09 2.12 10.27
CA ASN A 48 0.14 2.18 11.03
C ASN A 48 0.87 3.52 10.83
N SER A 49 0.98 4.30 11.90
CA SER A 49 1.64 5.62 11.86
C SER A 49 3.12 5.54 11.52
N THR A 50 3.81 4.49 11.95
CA THR A 50 5.23 4.29 11.64
C THR A 50 5.45 4.06 10.14
N LEU A 51 4.60 3.25 9.50
CA LEU A 51 4.66 3.06 8.04
C LEU A 51 4.33 4.35 7.28
N ASP A 52 3.34 5.11 7.75
CA ASP A 52 2.99 6.42 7.17
C ASP A 52 4.16 7.41 7.26
N ASN A 53 4.82 7.52 8.41
CA ASN A 53 5.99 8.38 8.58
C ASN A 53 7.14 7.96 7.66
N PHE A 54 7.49 6.68 7.61
CA PHE A 54 8.52 6.21 6.69
C PHE A 54 8.17 6.49 5.23
N TRP A 55 6.91 6.32 4.84
CA TRP A 55 6.46 6.62 3.49
C TRP A 55 6.63 8.10 3.14
N LYS A 56 6.27 9.00 4.05
CA LYS A 56 6.44 10.46 3.90
C LYS A 56 7.90 10.88 3.82
N GLU A 57 8.76 10.27 4.63
CA GLU A 57 10.19 10.63 4.72
C GLU A 57 11.01 10.14 3.52
N ASN A 58 10.61 9.03 2.89
CA ASN A 58 11.42 8.37 1.86
C ASN A 58 11.05 8.75 0.41
N TRP A 59 9.95 9.48 0.20
CA TRP A 59 9.46 9.81 -1.14
C TRP A 59 9.12 11.28 -1.28
N ASN A 60 9.25 11.78 -2.52
CA ASN A 60 8.80 13.12 -2.84
C ASN A 60 7.27 13.18 -2.70
N PRO A 61 6.71 14.15 -1.95
CA PRO A 61 5.26 14.29 -1.84
C PRO A 61 4.66 14.59 -3.21
N ALA A 62 3.45 14.08 -3.45
CA ALA A 62 2.68 14.51 -4.60
C ALA A 62 2.41 16.03 -4.54
N ALA A 63 2.25 16.67 -5.69
CA ALA A 63 1.85 18.07 -5.73
C ALA A 63 0.54 18.26 -4.94
N TYR A 64 0.45 19.36 -4.19
CA TYR A 64 -0.74 19.69 -3.40
C TYR A 64 -1.86 20.20 -4.32
N ASP A 65 -2.51 19.28 -5.02
CA ASP A 65 -3.70 19.52 -5.82
C ASP A 65 -4.74 18.47 -5.47
N ASN A 66 -5.85 18.93 -4.87
CA ASN A 66 -6.96 18.09 -4.41
C ASN A 66 -7.70 17.38 -5.56
N ASN A 67 -7.44 17.75 -6.81
CA ASN A 67 -7.99 17.08 -7.99
C ASN A 67 -7.12 15.91 -8.49
N LEU A 68 -5.90 15.75 -7.97
CA LEU A 68 -5.01 14.67 -8.40
C LEU A 68 -5.49 13.32 -7.87
N ARG A 69 -5.98 12.48 -8.78
CA ARG A 69 -6.29 11.08 -8.50
C ARG A 69 -4.99 10.26 -8.52
N PRO A 70 -4.78 9.34 -7.57
CA PRO A 70 -3.63 8.46 -7.62
C PRO A 70 -3.72 7.54 -8.84
N HIS A 71 -2.59 7.28 -9.48
CA HIS A 71 -2.48 6.27 -10.53
C HIS A 71 -2.48 4.85 -9.96
N GLY A 72 -2.01 4.69 -8.72
CA GLY A 72 -2.00 3.41 -8.01
C GLY A 72 -2.19 3.57 -6.51
N ILE A 73 -2.66 2.51 -5.85
CA ILE A 73 -2.99 2.51 -4.43
C ILE A 73 -2.33 1.32 -3.75
N ILE A 74 -1.68 1.57 -2.62
CA ILE A 74 -1.15 0.55 -1.72
C ILE A 74 -1.98 0.53 -0.43
N TYR A 75 -2.49 -0.64 -0.08
CA TYR A 75 -3.07 -0.91 1.24
C TYR A 75 -2.01 -1.63 2.08
N ALA A 76 -1.53 -1.00 3.15
CA ALA A 76 -0.57 -1.62 4.07
C ALA A 76 -1.21 -1.79 5.45
N ILE A 77 -1.61 -3.02 5.77
CA ILE A 77 -2.32 -3.35 7.00
C ILE A 77 -1.37 -4.07 7.95
N THR A 78 -1.24 -3.55 9.17
CA THR A 78 -0.51 -4.20 10.26
C THR A 78 -1.46 -4.77 11.29
N GLN A 79 -1.02 -5.81 11.99
CA GLN A 79 -1.77 -6.52 13.04
C GLN A 79 -3.13 -7.08 12.55
N ALA A 80 -3.21 -7.50 11.29
CA ALA A 80 -4.39 -8.21 10.78
C ALA A 80 -4.45 -9.63 11.39
N PRO A 81 -5.48 -9.99 12.18
CA PRO A 81 -5.56 -11.28 12.86
C PRO A 81 -5.73 -12.42 11.86
N ASN A 82 -5.07 -13.55 12.12
CA ASN A 82 -5.14 -14.78 11.31
C ASN A 82 -4.71 -14.63 9.84
N ILE A 83 -3.93 -13.60 9.52
CA ILE A 83 -3.34 -13.41 8.19
C ILE A 83 -1.81 -13.43 8.34
N GLU A 84 -1.13 -14.26 7.57
CA GLU A 84 0.34 -14.25 7.53
C GLU A 84 0.88 -13.03 6.77
N SER A 85 2.18 -12.77 6.89
CA SER A 85 2.83 -11.73 6.08
C SER A 85 2.71 -12.08 4.60
N GLU A 86 2.01 -11.23 3.84
CA GLU A 86 1.81 -11.43 2.40
C GLU A 86 1.76 -10.10 1.67
N ILE A 87 2.36 -10.07 0.49
CA ILE A 87 2.34 -8.93 -0.42
C ILE A 87 1.77 -9.39 -1.76
N SER A 88 0.72 -8.71 -2.21
CA SER A 88 0.02 -8.96 -3.46
C SER A 88 -0.04 -7.71 -4.33
N TYR A 89 -0.09 -7.89 -5.64
CA TYR A 89 -0.20 -6.82 -6.61
C TYR A 89 -1.11 -7.23 -7.77
N HIS A 90 -1.89 -6.27 -8.29
CA HIS A 90 -2.63 -6.44 -9.53
C HIS A 90 -2.27 -5.30 -10.50
N PRO A 91 -1.65 -5.60 -11.67
CA PRO A 91 -1.09 -4.60 -12.56
C PRO A 91 -2.13 -3.73 -13.26
N GLU A 92 -3.26 -4.30 -13.69
CA GLU A 92 -4.25 -3.54 -14.46
C GLU A 92 -4.93 -2.44 -13.62
N THR A 93 -5.17 -2.70 -12.33
CA THR A 93 -5.76 -1.71 -11.40
C THR A 93 -4.70 -0.96 -10.60
N LYS A 94 -3.41 -1.26 -10.79
CA LYS A 94 -2.29 -0.67 -10.05
C LYS A 94 -2.52 -0.69 -8.53
N THR A 95 -3.01 -1.83 -8.04
CA THR A 95 -3.40 -1.99 -6.63
C THR A 95 -2.46 -2.98 -5.95
N GLY A 96 -1.73 -2.50 -4.95
CA GLY A 96 -0.89 -3.30 -4.09
C GLY A 96 -1.54 -3.50 -2.72
N ILE A 97 -1.36 -4.67 -2.12
CA ILE A 97 -1.83 -4.97 -0.77
C ILE A 97 -0.72 -5.69 -0.01
N ALA A 98 -0.43 -5.21 1.20
CA ALA A 98 0.49 -5.84 2.14
C ALA A 98 -0.24 -6.08 3.46
N PHE A 99 -0.41 -7.33 3.84
CA PHE A 99 -0.86 -7.72 5.18
C PHE A 99 0.34 -8.11 6.03
N ASN A 100 0.37 -7.58 7.25
CA ASN A 100 1.41 -7.83 8.25
C ASN A 100 2.84 -7.78 7.67
N PRO A 101 3.20 -6.73 6.90
CA PRO A 101 4.50 -6.63 6.26
C PRO A 101 5.61 -6.69 7.32
N GLU A 102 6.66 -7.46 7.05
CA GLU A 102 7.77 -7.66 8.00
C GLU A 102 8.57 -6.38 8.27
N ASN A 103 8.64 -5.48 7.30
CA ASN A 103 9.38 -4.23 7.37
C ASN A 103 8.89 -3.21 6.32
N TYR A 104 9.38 -1.98 6.40
CA TYR A 104 9.06 -0.93 5.43
C TYR A 104 9.59 -1.23 4.01
N GLU A 105 10.69 -1.98 3.87
CA GLU A 105 11.28 -2.30 2.57
C GLU A 105 10.29 -3.05 1.66
N ALA A 106 9.46 -3.92 2.24
CA ALA A 106 8.35 -4.58 1.55
C ALA A 106 7.39 -3.57 0.88
N ILE A 107 6.98 -2.54 1.62
CA ILE A 107 6.08 -1.48 1.12
C ILE A 107 6.77 -0.62 0.07
N ARG A 108 8.05 -0.29 0.30
CA ARG A 108 8.89 0.46 -0.64
C ARG A 108 9.03 -0.28 -1.98
N ASN A 109 9.31 -1.58 -1.94
CA ASN A 109 9.44 -2.42 -3.13
C ASN A 109 8.13 -2.54 -3.89
N LEU A 110 6.99 -2.62 -3.19
CA LEU A 110 5.66 -2.57 -3.80
C LEU A 110 5.41 -1.23 -4.50
N GLY A 111 5.78 -0.09 -3.89
CA GLY A 111 5.72 1.22 -4.53
C GLY A 111 6.55 1.34 -5.80
N LEU A 112 7.72 0.69 -5.84
CA LEU A 112 8.56 0.62 -7.04
C LEU A 112 8.04 -0.35 -8.12
N THR A 113 7.10 -1.25 -7.77
CA THR A 113 6.53 -2.24 -8.70
C THR A 113 5.32 -1.68 -9.46
N ILE A 114 4.64 -0.70 -8.88
CA ILE A 114 3.47 -0.01 -9.46
C ILE A 114 3.90 0.99 -10.53
#